data_AF-A0A9D2WRP3-F1
#
_entry.id   AF-A0A9D2WRP3-F1
#
_cell.length_a   1.000
_cell.length_b   1.000
_cell.length_c   1.000
_cell.angle_alpha   90.00
_cell.angle_beta   90.00
_cell.angle_gamma   90.00
#
_symmetry.space_group_name_H-M   'P 1'
#
loop_
_entity.id
_entity.type
_entity.pdbx_description
1 polymer ?
#
loop_
_entity_poly.entity_id
_entity_poly.type
_entity_poly.pdbx_seq_one_letter_code
_entity_poly.pdbx_strand_id
1 'polypeptide(L)' 'MKDCFAYKRNSCIALKEKQCEGCNFYKTKEQYLLDQEKALERIRGLDAKKQKHIFEKYYKMEV' A
#
# COMPACT_ATOMS: atom_id res chain seq x y z
N MET A 1 18.46 -5.06 -12.43
CA MET A 1 17.19 -4.30 -12.51
C MET A 1 16.21 -4.93 -13.51
N LYS A 2 16.20 -6.26 -13.70
CA LYS A 2 15.37 -6.94 -14.70
C LYS A 2 13.92 -7.20 -14.23
N ASP A 3 13.66 -7.14 -12.91
CA ASP A 3 12.35 -7.48 -12.31
C ASP A 3 11.50 -6.26 -11.94
N CYS A 4 11.73 -5.11 -12.59
CA CYS A 4 10.91 -3.93 -12.37
C CYS A 4 9.74 -3.91 -13.35
N PHE A 5 8.50 -3.84 -12.84
CA PHE A 5 7.29 -3.79 -13.68
C PHE A 5 7.29 -2.60 -14.67
N ALA A 6 7.97 -1.52 -14.30
CA ALA A 6 8.10 -0.30 -15.10
C ALA A 6 9.32 -0.31 -16.04
N TYR A 7 10.15 -1.34 -16.03
CA TYR A 7 11.31 -1.45 -16.92
C TYR A 7 10.98 -2.33 -18.13
N LYS A 8 10.76 -1.71 -19.29
CA LYS A 8 10.53 -2.43 -20.56
C LYS A 8 11.37 -1.82 -21.67
N ARG A 9 11.86 -2.68 -22.59
CA ARG A 9 12.65 -2.27 -23.76
C ARG A 9 13.83 -1.35 -23.38
N ASN A 10 14.60 -1.74 -22.37
CA ASN A 10 15.77 -1.00 -21.89
C ASN A 10 15.48 0.43 -21.36
N SER A 11 14.22 0.74 -21.00
CA SER A 11 13.85 2.06 -20.47
C SER A 11 12.73 1.99 -19.42
N CYS A 12 12.64 3.02 -18.57
CA CYS A 12 11.54 3.16 -17.62
C CYS A 12 10.31 3.74 -18.32
N ILE A 13 9.25 2.95 -18.47
CA ILE A 13 8.01 3.39 -19.14
C ILE A 13 7.18 4.33 -18.27
N ALA A 14 7.30 4.19 -16.94
CA ALA A 14 6.57 5.03 -15.98
C ALA A 14 6.95 6.52 -16.05
N LEU A 15 8.14 6.84 -16.58
CA LEU A 15 8.59 8.22 -16.77
C LEU A 15 8.08 8.86 -18.08
N LYS A 16 7.53 8.06 -18.99
CA LYS A 16 7.17 8.51 -20.35
C LYS A 16 5.67 8.73 -20.52
N GLU A 17 4.85 7.83 -19.99
CA GLU A 17 3.40 7.88 -20.15
C GLU A 17 2.69 8.00 -18.80
N LYS A 18 1.80 9.00 -18.67
CA LYS A 18 0.85 9.07 -17.56
C LYS A 18 -0.34 8.16 -17.88
N GLN A 19 -0.19 6.87 -17.61
CA GLN A 19 -1.29 5.91 -17.70
C GLN A 19 -2.17 6.07 -16.45
N CYS A 20 -3.04 7.07 -16.44
CA CYS A 20 -3.92 7.37 -15.29
C CYS A 20 -5.07 6.36 -15.15
N GLU A 21 -5.44 5.67 -16.22
CA GLU A 21 -6.40 4.56 -16.21
C GLU A 21 -5.66 3.23 -16.05
N GLY A 22 -6.01 2.43 -15.03
CA GLY A 22 -5.30 1.17 -14.74
C GLY A 22 -3.86 1.38 -14.25
N CYS A 23 -3.55 2.54 -13.67
CA CYS A 23 -2.22 2.88 -13.20
C CYS A 23 -1.73 1.89 -12.14
N ASN A 24 -0.69 1.09 -12.45
CA ASN A 24 -0.11 0.14 -11.49
C ASN A 24 0.49 0.79 -10.23
N PHE A 25 0.65 2.12 -10.22
CA PHE A 25 1.10 2.88 -9.05
C PHE A 25 -0.02 3.19 -8.06
N TYR A 26 -1.27 3.17 -8.50
CA TYR A 26 -2.43 3.43 -7.66
C TYR A 26 -3.29 2.17 -7.55
N LYS A 27 -3.67 1.82 -6.33
CA LYS A 27 -4.63 0.74 -6.11
C LYS A 27 -6.00 1.19 -6.58
N THR A 28 -6.81 0.26 -7.09
CA THR A 28 -8.25 0.51 -7.21
C THR A 28 -8.87 0.69 -5.84
N LYS A 29 -10.08 1.26 -5.78
CA LYS A 29 -10.80 1.42 -4.51
C LYS A 29 -11.02 0.08 -3.81
N GLU A 30 -11.34 -0.96 -4.58
CA GLU A 30 -11.58 -2.32 -4.09
C GLU A 30 -10.30 -2.93 -3.53
N GLN A 31 -9.18 -2.81 -4.25
CA GLN A 31 -7.87 -3.28 -3.79
C GLN A 31 -7.44 -2.56 -2.50
N TYR A 32 -7.67 -1.25 -2.42
CA TYR A 32 -7.37 -0.47 -1.21
C TYR A 32 -8.17 -0.95 0.00
N LEU A 33 -9.48 -1.22 -0.16
CA LEU A 33 -10.33 -1.70 0.93
C LEU A 33 -9.93 -3.10 1.39
N LEU A 34 -9.65 -4.02 0.46
CA LEU A 34 -9.17 -5.37 0.78
C LEU A 34 -7.83 -5.35 1.51
N ASP A 35 -6.92 -4.48 1.10
CA ASP A 35 -5.61 -4.36 1.76
C ASP A 35 -5.71 -3.73 3.14
N GLN A 36 -6.63 -2.78 3.35
CA GLN A 36 -6.97 -2.25 4.67
C GLN A 36 -7.49 -3.35 5.60
N GLU A 37 -8.42 -4.19 5.13
CA GLU A 37 -8.96 -5.30 5.90
C GLU A 37 -7.85 -6.29 6.33
N LYS A 38 -7.03 -6.74 5.37
CA LYS A 38 -5.88 -7.62 5.65
C LYS A 38 -4.88 -7.00 6.64
N ALA A 39 -4.62 -5.70 6.53
CA ALA A 39 -3.74 -4.99 7.45
C ALA A 39 -4.33 -4.98 8.87
N LEU A 40 -5.64 -4.72 9.01
CA LEU A 40 -6.33 -4.73 10.30
C LEU A 40 -6.33 -6.13 10.93
N GLU A 41 -6.60 -7.18 10.16
CA GLU A 41 -6.51 -8.57 10.63
C GLU A 41 -5.11 -8.89 11.18
N ARG A 42 -4.07 -8.51 10.43
CA ARG A 42 -2.68 -8.69 10.88
C ARG A 42 -2.39 -7.93 12.17
N ILE A 43 -2.87 -6.69 12.31
CA ILE A 43 -2.69 -5.89 13.52
C ILE A 43 -3.38 -6.55 14.71
N ARG A 44 -4.62 -7.04 14.55
CA ARG A 44 -5.37 -7.75 15.61
C ARG A 44 -4.66 -9.01 16.11
N GLY A 45 -3.86 -9.65 15.26
CA GLY A 45 -3.04 -10.82 15.62
C GLY A 45 -1.75 -10.49 16.37
N LEU A 46 -1.37 -9.22 16.53
CA LEU A 46 -0.15 -8.83 17.26
C LEU A 46 -0.37 -8.81 18.78
N ASP A 47 0.70 -8.79 19.56
CA ASP A 47 0.61 -8.56 21.01
C ASP A 47 0.09 -7.15 21.33
N ALA A 48 -0.53 -7.01 22.51
CA ALA A 48 -1.21 -5.78 22.93
C ALA A 48 -0.28 -4.55 22.95
N LYS A 49 1.01 -4.72 23.26
CA LYS A 49 1.98 -3.61 23.29
C LYS A 49 2.23 -3.09 21.87
N LYS A 50 2.41 -3.98 20.90
CA LYS A 50 2.54 -3.59 19.48
C LYS A 50 1.25 -2.98 18.93
N GLN A 51 0.09 -3.55 19.26
CA GLN A 51 -1.20 -2.98 18.86
C GLN A 51 -1.35 -1.54 19.36
N LYS A 52 -1.11 -1.31 20.65
CA LYS A 52 -1.16 0.03 21.27
C LYS A 52 -0.19 1.00 20.59
N HIS A 53 1.05 0.60 20.36
CA HIS A 53 2.04 1.45 19.68
C HIS A 53 1.59 1.86 18.27
N ILE A 54 1.05 0.92 17.47
CA ILE A 54 0.54 1.21 16.13
C ILE A 54 -0.64 2.17 16.20
N PHE A 55 -1.55 1.94 17.14
CA PHE A 55 -2.74 2.75 17.31
C PHE A 55 -2.41 4.19 17.72
N GLU A 56 -1.51 4.39 18.70
CA GLU A 56 -1.03 5.72 19.10
C GLU A 56 -0.33 6.45 17.96
N LYS A 57 0.49 5.74 17.17
CA LYS A 57 1.31 6.34 16.11
C LYS A 57 0.48 6.77 14.90
N TYR A 58 -0.49 5.95 14.48
CA TYR A 58 -1.17 6.11 13.20
C TYR A 58 -2.64 6.52 13.33
N TYR A 59 -3.30 6.17 14.43
CA TYR A 59 -4.74 6.38 14.61
C TYR A 59 -5.06 7.42 15.68
N LYS A 60 -4.04 8.16 16.18
CA LYS A 60 -4.10 9.27 17.15
C LYS A 60 -5.52 9.46 17.70
N MET A 61 -5.86 8.76 18.78
CA MET A 61 -7.06 9.11 19.54
C MET A 61 -6.83 10.51 20.09
N GLU A 62 -7.39 11.51 19.42
CA GLU A 62 -7.86 12.69 20.13
C GLU A 62 -9.00 12.20 21.01
N VAL A 63 -8.70 12.06 22.30
CA VAL A 63 -9.69 11.95 23.37
C VAL A 63 -10.16 13.36 23.69
#